data_AF-A0A661NH39-F1
#
_entry.id   AF-A0A661NH39-F1
#
_cell.length_a   1.000
_cell.length_b   1.000
_cell.length_c   1.000
_cell.angle_alpha   90.00
_cell.angle_beta   90.00
_cell.angle_gamma   90.00
#
_symmetry.space_group_name_H-M   'P 1'
#
loop_
_entity.id
_entity.type
_entity.pdbx_description
1 polymer ?
#
loop_
_entity_poly.entity_id
_entity_poly.type
_entity_poly.pdbx_seq_one_letter_code
_entity_poly.pdbx_strand_id
1 'polypeptide(L)'
;MKRRDFHVVLLSLAVLFVVGCQGAAREVASCDECNDNANWRAKEYCVLGQGTQLFCANPCLSHVDCAVDHWCVPLWDEGTPWDPGYVGVRWVCMPEDYYSGMSRVWYWGETSCVTGGGNECPAGMQCLVDDTGTTDAYFCSDPCYSHSDCVGGCCYDTGGEAYCAPRQPYCVQ
;
A
#
# COMPACT_ATOMS: atom_id res chain seq x y z
N MET A 1 -23.55 25.19 -57.95
CA MET A 1 -23.35 25.19 -56.48
C MET A 1 -24.08 24.00 -55.90
N LYS A 2 -23.36 22.99 -55.40
CA LYS A 2 -23.92 21.76 -54.80
C LYS A 2 -23.26 21.62 -53.43
N ARG A 3 -24.00 21.89 -52.35
CA ARG A 3 -23.52 21.67 -50.98
C ARG A 3 -23.42 20.16 -50.76
N ARG A 4 -22.26 19.70 -50.32
CA ARG A 4 -22.03 18.33 -49.86
C ARG A 4 -21.87 18.39 -48.36
N ASP A 5 -22.84 17.82 -47.66
CA ASP A 5 -22.81 17.58 -46.23
C ASP A 5 -21.68 16.60 -45.91
N PHE A 6 -20.64 17.08 -45.22
CA PHE A 6 -19.61 16.22 -44.65
C PHE A 6 -20.07 15.80 -43.27
N HIS A 7 -20.49 14.54 -43.15
CA HIS A 7 -20.77 13.92 -41.86
C HIS A 7 -19.43 13.73 -41.12
N VAL A 8 -19.32 14.41 -39.99
CA VAL A 8 -18.25 14.19 -39.00
C VAL A 8 -18.54 12.84 -38.34
N VAL A 9 -17.86 11.79 -38.80
CA VAL A 9 -17.83 10.52 -38.06
C VAL A 9 -16.74 10.65 -37.01
N LEU A 10 -17.14 11.10 -35.82
CA LEU A 10 -16.35 10.98 -34.59
C LEU A 10 -16.30 9.49 -34.23
N LEU A 11 -15.29 8.79 -34.74
CA LEU A 11 -14.91 7.47 -34.24
C LEU A 11 -14.23 7.68 -32.88
N SER A 12 -15.04 7.64 -31.83
CA SER A 12 -14.59 7.54 -30.44
C SER A 12 -13.87 6.21 -30.26
N LEU A 13 -12.56 6.19 -30.52
CA LEU A 13 -11.69 5.10 -30.15
C LEU A 13 -11.48 5.18 -28.63
N ALA A 14 -12.43 4.62 -27.87
CA ALA A 14 -12.23 4.30 -26.47
C ALA A 14 -11.21 3.15 -26.41
N VAL A 15 -9.93 3.52 -26.42
CA VAL A 15 -8.86 2.59 -26.07
C VAL A 15 -8.97 2.38 -24.57
N LEU A 16 -9.68 1.32 -24.18
CA LEU A 16 -9.54 0.69 -22.88
C LEU A 16 -8.09 0.20 -22.78
N PHE A 17 -7.21 1.10 -22.37
CA PHE A 17 -5.91 0.76 -21.87
C PHE A 17 -6.13 -0.05 -20.60
N VAL A 18 -6.23 -1.37 -20.75
CA VAL A 18 -5.87 -2.29 -19.67
C VAL A 18 -4.35 -2.23 -19.54
N VAL A 19 -3.83 -1.06 -19.16
CA VAL A 19 -2.52 -0.97 -18.57
C VAL A 19 -2.77 -1.56 -17.20
N GLY A 20 -2.37 -2.81 -16.99
CA GLY A 20 -2.14 -3.28 -15.63
C GLY A 20 -1.10 -2.33 -15.08
N CYS A 21 -1.54 -1.31 -14.34
CA CYS A 21 -0.65 -0.40 -13.65
C CYS A 21 0.27 -1.28 -12.81
N GLN A 22 1.56 -1.30 -13.13
CA GLN A 22 2.53 -1.95 -12.28
C GLN A 22 2.52 -1.15 -10.97
N GLY A 23 1.99 -1.75 -9.91
CA GLY A 23 2.01 -1.18 -8.56
C GLY A 23 0.99 -0.09 -8.27
N ALA A 24 -0.27 -0.25 -8.67
CA ALA A 24 -1.34 0.67 -8.26
C ALA A 24 -2.44 -0.04 -7.45
N ALA A 25 -3.39 0.75 -6.97
CA ALA A 25 -4.71 0.25 -6.59
C ALA A 25 -5.79 0.89 -7.45
N ARG A 26 -6.93 0.20 -7.56
CA ARG A 26 -8.14 0.75 -8.20
C ARG A 26 -9.35 0.52 -7.31
N GLU A 27 -10.23 1.51 -7.27
CA GLU A 27 -11.51 1.39 -6.60
C GLU A 27 -12.38 0.33 -7.28
N VAL A 28 -13.10 -0.45 -6.47
CA VAL A 28 -14.04 -1.48 -6.91
C VAL A 28 -15.32 -1.47 -6.09
N ALA A 29 -16.38 -2.05 -6.64
CA ALA A 29 -17.64 -2.22 -5.92
C ALA A 29 -17.66 -3.53 -5.12
N SER A 30 -16.86 -4.52 -5.52
CA SER A 30 -16.73 -5.81 -4.83
C SER A 30 -15.32 -6.37 -4.93
N CYS A 31 -14.91 -7.12 -3.89
CA CYS A 31 -13.66 -7.89 -3.89
C CYS A 31 -13.60 -8.96 -5.00
N ASP A 32 -14.74 -9.41 -5.50
CA ASP A 32 -14.80 -10.40 -6.60
C ASP A 32 -14.21 -9.85 -7.92
N GLU A 33 -14.06 -8.52 -8.01
CA GLU A 33 -13.43 -7.87 -9.15
C GLU A 33 -11.91 -7.99 -9.13
N CYS A 34 -11.30 -8.40 -8.00
CA CYS A 34 -9.85 -8.50 -7.88
C CYS A 34 -9.32 -9.73 -8.61
N ASN A 35 -8.23 -9.54 -9.35
CA ASN A 35 -7.58 -10.60 -10.10
C ASN A 35 -6.86 -11.59 -9.16
N ASP A 36 -7.45 -12.76 -8.94
CA ASP A 36 -6.80 -13.86 -8.24
C ASP A 36 -5.90 -14.66 -9.19
N ASN A 37 -4.66 -14.18 -9.37
CA ASN A 37 -3.67 -14.80 -10.23
C ASN A 37 -2.61 -15.59 -9.44
N ALA A 38 -2.17 -16.74 -9.98
CA ALA A 38 -1.07 -17.51 -9.39
C ALA A 38 0.29 -16.80 -9.49
N ASN A 39 0.48 -15.97 -10.52
CA ASN A 39 1.63 -15.07 -10.59
C ASN A 39 1.40 -13.89 -9.64
N TRP A 40 2.23 -13.80 -8.60
CA TRP A 40 2.10 -12.76 -7.58
C TRP A 40 2.11 -11.35 -8.17
N ARG A 41 2.90 -11.09 -9.22
CA ARG A 41 2.96 -9.78 -9.88
C ARG A 41 1.68 -9.38 -10.61
N ALA A 42 0.83 -10.35 -10.92
CA ALA A 42 -0.45 -10.14 -11.58
C ALA A 42 -1.63 -10.29 -10.61
N LYS A 43 -1.37 -10.64 -9.36
CA LYS A 43 -2.39 -10.78 -8.33
C LYS A 43 -2.83 -9.40 -7.84
N GLU A 44 -4.09 -9.29 -7.48
CA GLU A 44 -4.64 -8.16 -6.74
C GLU A 44 -5.18 -8.65 -5.39
N TYR A 45 -5.00 -7.85 -4.35
CA TYR A 45 -5.61 -8.07 -3.06
C TYR A 45 -6.75 -7.11 -2.86
N CYS A 46 -7.86 -7.59 -2.29
CA CYS A 46 -8.94 -6.72 -1.87
C CYS A 46 -8.55 -6.02 -0.57
N VAL A 47 -8.61 -4.70 -0.57
CA VAL A 47 -8.28 -3.84 0.57
C VAL A 47 -9.51 -2.98 0.88
N LEU A 48 -9.92 -2.95 2.15
CA LEU A 48 -10.94 -2.03 2.64
C LEU A 48 -10.27 -0.75 3.11
N GLY A 49 -10.74 0.40 2.63
CA GLY A 49 -10.24 1.72 2.97
C GLY A 49 -11.19 2.66 3.66
N GLN A 50 -10.75 3.92 3.77
CA GLN A 50 -11.54 4.99 4.38
C GLN A 50 -12.98 5.01 3.86
N GLY A 51 -13.92 5.09 4.80
CA GLY A 51 -15.32 5.29 4.46
C GLY A 51 -16.00 4.12 3.76
N THR A 52 -15.51 2.88 3.93
CA THR A 52 -16.01 1.62 3.33
C THR A 52 -15.68 1.40 1.86
N GLN A 53 -14.82 2.24 1.27
CA GLN A 53 -14.36 2.07 -0.11
C GLN A 53 -13.51 0.80 -0.24
N LEU A 54 -13.75 -0.01 -1.28
CA LEU A 54 -12.95 -1.19 -1.61
C LEU A 54 -11.96 -0.88 -2.73
N PHE A 55 -10.78 -1.49 -2.63
CA PHE A 55 -9.73 -1.40 -3.62
C PHE A 55 -9.24 -2.79 -4.02
N CYS A 56 -8.90 -2.97 -5.29
CA CYS A 56 -8.03 -4.05 -5.74
C CYS A 56 -6.61 -3.49 -5.89
N ALA A 57 -5.72 -3.92 -5.01
CA ALA A 57 -4.36 -3.39 -4.88
C ALA A 57 -3.32 -4.42 -5.32
N ASN A 58 -2.34 -3.98 -6.11
CA ASN A 58 -1.22 -4.85 -6.48
C ASN A 58 -0.25 -5.04 -5.31
N PRO A 59 0.39 -6.22 -5.18
CA PRO A 59 1.46 -6.41 -4.20
C PRO A 59 2.72 -5.61 -4.56
N CYS A 60 3.49 -5.27 -3.53
CA CYS A 60 4.80 -4.62 -3.64
C CYS A 60 5.85 -5.30 -2.76
N LEU A 61 7.13 -5.12 -3.11
CA LEU A 61 8.28 -5.51 -2.29
C LEU A 61 9.03 -4.28 -1.76
N SER A 62 8.67 -3.09 -2.23
CA SER A 62 9.22 -1.81 -1.83
C SER A 62 8.33 -0.69 -2.36
N HIS A 63 8.43 0.50 -1.78
CA HIS A 63 7.73 1.68 -2.28
C HIS A 63 8.04 1.98 -3.76
N VAL A 64 9.25 1.68 -4.25
CA VAL A 64 9.64 1.91 -5.65
C VAL A 64 8.93 0.99 -6.66
N ASP A 65 8.28 -0.08 -6.18
CA ASP A 65 7.45 -0.93 -7.03
C ASP A 65 6.09 -0.29 -7.33
N CYS A 66 5.71 0.76 -6.59
CA CYS A 66 4.43 1.42 -6.72
C CYS A 66 4.45 2.55 -7.75
N ALA A 67 3.27 2.83 -8.32
CA ALA A 67 3.07 3.97 -9.19
C ALA A 67 3.45 5.27 -8.47
N VAL A 68 3.80 6.31 -9.26
CA VAL A 68 3.91 7.68 -8.75
C VAL A 68 2.60 7.99 -8.03
N ASP A 69 2.66 8.50 -6.79
CA ASP A 69 1.51 8.73 -5.87
C ASP A 69 0.92 7.50 -5.15
N HIS A 70 1.66 6.39 -5.09
CA HIS A 70 1.26 5.22 -4.32
C HIS A 70 2.36 4.78 -3.35
N TRP A 71 1.94 4.29 -2.17
CA TRP A 71 2.81 3.80 -1.12
C TRP A 71 2.69 2.29 -0.96
N CYS A 72 3.83 1.65 -0.65
CA CYS A 72 3.88 0.23 -0.33
C CYS A 72 3.56 0.04 1.16
N VAL A 73 2.31 -0.33 1.45
CA VAL A 73 1.72 -0.35 2.79
C VAL A 73 1.30 -1.76 3.20
N PRO A 74 1.13 -2.06 4.49
CA PRO A 74 0.64 -3.35 4.93
C PRO A 74 -0.78 -3.61 4.39
N LEU A 75 -1.03 -4.83 3.92
CA LEU A 75 -2.36 -5.26 3.45
C LEU A 75 -3.44 -5.15 4.53
N TRP A 76 -3.07 -5.39 5.78
CA TRP A 76 -3.99 -5.52 6.91
C TRP A 76 -4.36 -4.19 7.56
N ASP A 77 -4.13 -3.09 6.85
CA ASP A 77 -4.47 -1.76 7.32
C ASP A 77 -5.89 -1.33 6.84
N GLU A 78 -6.46 -0.39 7.59
CA GLU A 78 -7.81 0.20 7.53
C GLU A 78 -8.99 -0.76 7.36
N GLY A 79 -9.10 -1.75 8.24
CA GLY A 79 -10.33 -2.55 8.36
C GLY A 79 -10.40 -3.78 7.44
N THR A 80 -9.33 -4.05 6.68
CA THR A 80 -9.14 -5.35 6.04
C THR A 80 -8.92 -6.42 7.14
N PRO A 81 -9.79 -7.45 7.27
CA PRO A 81 -9.73 -8.38 8.41
C PRO A 81 -8.50 -9.28 8.36
N TRP A 82 -7.66 -9.26 9.38
CA TRP A 82 -6.43 -10.07 9.49
C TRP A 82 -6.60 -11.56 9.11
N ASP A 83 -5.68 -12.09 8.29
CA ASP A 83 -5.55 -13.53 7.96
C ASP A 83 -4.63 -14.28 8.95
N PRO A 84 -5.19 -15.10 9.86
CA PRO A 84 -4.40 -15.92 10.77
C PRO A 84 -3.51 -16.97 10.09
N GLY A 85 -3.81 -17.34 8.85
CA GLY A 85 -3.09 -18.38 8.11
C GLY A 85 -1.77 -17.91 7.50
N TYR A 86 -1.49 -16.61 7.48
CA TYR A 86 -0.29 -16.05 6.89
C TYR A 86 0.70 -15.57 7.96
N VAL A 87 1.87 -16.20 7.99
CA VAL A 87 3.00 -15.78 8.84
C VAL A 87 3.86 -14.80 8.05
N GLY A 88 3.67 -13.50 8.30
CA GLY A 88 4.45 -12.41 7.71
C GLY A 88 3.62 -11.17 7.41
N VAL A 89 4.25 -10.18 6.79
CA VAL A 89 3.56 -8.99 6.25
C VAL A 89 3.31 -9.20 4.76
N ARG A 90 2.10 -8.88 4.30
CA ARG A 90 1.84 -8.69 2.87
C ARG A 90 1.80 -7.21 2.62
N TRP A 91 2.49 -6.75 1.59
CA TRP A 91 2.56 -5.35 1.23
C TRP A 91 1.84 -5.12 -0.09
N VAL A 92 1.11 -4.02 -0.18
CA VAL A 92 0.32 -3.63 -1.36
C VAL A 92 0.52 -2.16 -1.68
N CYS A 93 0.42 -1.81 -2.96
CA CYS A 93 0.45 -0.42 -3.39
C CYS A 93 -0.91 0.21 -3.20
N MET A 94 -0.99 1.28 -2.41
CA MET A 94 -2.21 2.05 -2.18
C MET A 94 -1.95 3.54 -2.43
N PRO A 95 -2.96 4.31 -2.89
CA PRO A 95 -2.83 5.76 -3.04
C PRO A 95 -2.33 6.45 -1.76
N GLU A 96 -1.52 7.49 -1.88
CA GLU A 96 -0.99 8.23 -0.71
C GLU A 96 -2.12 8.82 0.16
N ASP A 97 -3.17 9.32 -0.47
CA ASP A 97 -4.30 10.01 0.16
C ASP A 97 -5.19 9.08 0.98
N TYR A 98 -5.17 7.78 0.66
CA TYR A 98 -5.77 6.74 1.48
C TYR A 98 -5.21 6.74 2.91
N TYR A 99 -3.90 6.95 3.05
CA TYR A 99 -3.20 7.06 4.33
C TYR A 99 -2.92 8.52 4.69
N SER A 100 -3.95 9.36 4.62
CA SER A 100 -3.84 10.80 4.95
C SER A 100 -3.86 11.13 6.46
N GLY A 101 -3.89 10.11 7.34
CA GLY A 101 -3.90 10.26 8.80
C GLY A 101 -2.53 10.11 9.50
N MET A 102 -2.52 10.25 10.82
CA MET A 102 -1.46 9.66 11.68
C MET A 102 -1.60 8.12 11.63
N SER A 103 -0.71 7.37 12.30
CA SER A 103 -0.86 5.91 12.53
C SER A 103 -0.35 4.97 11.42
N ARG A 104 0.60 5.41 10.58
CA ARG A 104 0.96 4.73 9.32
C ARG A 104 2.27 3.93 9.39
N VAL A 105 2.38 2.94 8.50
CA VAL A 105 3.56 2.10 8.29
C VAL A 105 3.82 1.90 6.80
N TRP A 106 5.07 2.02 6.38
CA TRP A 106 5.45 2.03 4.97
C TRP A 106 6.69 1.21 4.75
N TYR A 107 6.66 0.29 3.79
CA TYR A 107 7.81 -0.53 3.51
C TYR A 107 8.74 0.11 2.51
N TRP A 108 9.96 0.39 2.98
CA TRP A 108 11.03 0.92 2.15
C TRP A 108 11.86 -0.16 1.47
N GLY A 109 11.70 -1.42 1.90
CA GLY A 109 12.46 -2.55 1.36
C GLY A 109 13.80 -2.74 2.07
N GLU A 110 14.77 -3.31 1.35
CA GLU A 110 16.13 -3.56 1.86
C GLU A 110 17.04 -2.32 1.78
N THR A 111 16.51 -1.17 1.38
CA THR A 111 17.26 0.09 1.29
C THR A 111 16.95 0.97 2.49
N SER A 112 18.01 1.48 3.14
CA SER A 112 17.87 2.32 4.33
C SER A 112 17.01 3.56 4.07
N CYS A 113 16.07 3.82 4.99
CA CYS A 113 15.27 5.05 5.05
C CYS A 113 15.83 6.12 6.00
N VAL A 114 17.07 5.95 6.47
CA VAL A 114 17.69 6.85 7.44
C VAL A 114 17.96 8.21 6.80
N THR A 115 17.77 9.28 7.59
CA THR A 115 18.01 10.67 7.18
C THR A 115 19.38 10.87 6.52
N GLY A 116 19.40 11.47 5.33
CA GLY A 116 20.62 11.72 4.55
C GLY A 116 20.97 10.62 3.54
N GLY A 117 20.16 9.56 3.44
CA GLY A 117 20.31 8.46 2.49
C GLY A 117 19.66 8.69 1.12
N GLY A 118 18.95 9.81 0.91
CA GLY A 118 18.20 10.11 -0.33
C GLY A 118 16.88 9.34 -0.48
N ASN A 119 16.47 8.68 0.60
CA ASN A 119 15.37 7.72 0.71
C ASN A 119 14.66 7.94 2.05
N GLU A 120 14.64 9.18 2.53
CA GLU A 120 14.22 9.52 3.89
C GLU A 120 12.72 9.32 4.11
N CYS A 121 12.37 8.92 5.32
CA CYS A 121 10.97 8.89 5.72
C CYS A 121 10.32 10.29 5.60
N PRO A 122 9.02 10.33 5.28
CA PRO A 122 8.24 11.56 5.33
C PRO A 122 8.40 12.29 6.68
N ALA A 123 8.28 13.62 6.66
CA ALA A 123 8.39 14.41 7.87
C ALA A 123 7.40 13.93 8.95
N GLY A 124 7.92 13.72 10.17
CA GLY A 124 7.14 13.23 11.31
C GLY A 124 7.19 11.71 11.50
N MET A 125 7.75 10.96 10.55
CA MET A 125 7.96 9.51 10.66
C MET A 125 9.38 9.16 11.06
N GLN A 126 9.51 8.02 11.74
CA GLN A 126 10.79 7.42 12.09
C GLN A 126 11.12 6.28 11.13
N CYS A 127 12.37 6.23 10.68
CA CYS A 127 12.90 5.05 10.00
C CYS A 127 13.24 3.98 11.03
N LEU A 128 12.62 2.82 10.90
CA LEU A 128 12.83 1.63 11.72
C LEU A 128 13.48 0.54 10.89
N VAL A 129 14.21 -0.33 11.57
CA VAL A 129 14.89 -1.49 10.99
C VAL A 129 14.36 -2.77 11.64
N ASP A 130 14.03 -3.75 10.81
CA ASP A 130 13.82 -5.14 11.19
C ASP A 130 15.01 -5.96 10.69
N ASP A 131 15.85 -6.37 11.63
CA ASP A 131 17.05 -7.16 11.43
C ASP A 131 16.83 -8.65 11.78
N THR A 132 15.58 -9.07 11.99
CA THR A 132 15.26 -10.45 12.40
C THR A 132 15.33 -11.44 11.23
N GLY A 133 15.33 -10.94 10.00
CA GLY A 133 15.45 -11.72 8.77
C GLY A 133 16.89 -12.02 8.35
N THR A 134 17.05 -12.57 7.14
CA THR A 134 18.37 -12.74 6.51
C THR A 134 18.96 -11.45 5.94
N THR A 135 18.11 -10.43 5.82
CA THR A 135 18.41 -9.10 5.27
C THR A 135 17.63 -8.08 6.08
N ASP A 136 18.24 -6.92 6.33
CA ASP A 136 17.57 -5.82 7.02
C ASP A 136 16.40 -5.31 6.18
N ALA A 137 15.24 -5.20 6.81
CA ALA A 137 14.04 -4.57 6.25
C ALA A 137 13.87 -3.19 6.89
N TYR A 138 13.66 -2.16 6.07
CA TYR A 138 13.47 -0.80 6.53
C TYR A 138 12.03 -0.34 6.31
N PHE A 139 11.46 0.34 7.30
CA PHE A 139 10.12 0.90 7.20
C PHE A 139 10.01 2.25 7.87
N CYS A 140 9.17 3.12 7.29
CA CYS A 140 8.81 4.41 7.88
C CYS A 140 7.54 4.25 8.71
N SER A 141 7.58 4.76 9.93
CA SER A 141 6.51 4.57 10.89
C SER A 141 6.16 5.86 11.64
N ASP A 142 4.87 6.08 11.85
CA ASP A 142 4.39 7.09 12.78
C ASP A 142 4.59 6.66 14.24
N PRO A 143 4.90 7.59 15.16
CA PRO A 143 4.92 7.31 16.59
C PRO A 143 3.52 6.98 17.12
N CYS A 144 3.45 6.23 18.22
CA CYS A 144 2.20 5.83 18.86
C CYS A 144 2.33 5.80 20.40
N TYR A 145 1.19 5.88 21.10
CA TYR A 145 1.13 5.72 22.55
C TYR A 145 0.40 4.44 22.97
N SER A 146 -0.43 3.89 22.07
CA SER A 146 -1.28 2.74 22.31
C SER A 146 -1.58 2.01 21.00
N HIS A 147 -2.00 0.74 21.10
CA HIS A 147 -2.40 -0.07 19.94
C HIS A 147 -3.51 0.57 19.10
N SER A 148 -4.44 1.32 19.73
CA SER A 148 -5.52 2.02 19.02
C SER A 148 -5.05 3.21 18.20
N ASP A 149 -3.83 3.70 18.45
CA ASP A 149 -3.21 4.76 17.65
C ASP A 149 -2.58 4.21 16.38
N CYS A 150 -2.69 2.92 16.09
CA CYS A 150 -2.11 2.30 14.89
C CYS A 150 -3.21 1.65 14.08
N VAL A 151 -3.20 1.88 12.77
CA VAL A 151 -4.21 1.35 11.85
C VAL A 151 -4.24 -0.20 11.91
N GLY A 152 -3.06 -0.83 11.90
CA GLY A 152 -2.91 -2.28 12.07
C GLY A 152 -3.09 -2.78 13.51
N GLY A 153 -3.43 -1.91 14.47
CA GLY A 153 -3.61 -2.25 15.88
C GLY A 153 -2.32 -2.60 16.63
N CYS A 154 -1.16 -2.24 16.08
CA CYS A 154 0.14 -2.62 16.65
C CYS A 154 1.00 -1.38 16.89
N CYS A 155 1.13 -1.03 18.17
CA CYS A 155 2.07 -0.04 18.67
C CYS A 155 3.23 -0.80 19.32
N TYR A 156 4.36 -0.83 18.64
CA TYR A 156 5.54 -1.59 19.03
C TYR A 156 6.51 -0.71 19.82
N ASP A 157 6.80 -1.11 21.06
CA ASP A 157 7.74 -0.42 21.95
C ASP A 157 9.17 -0.89 21.68
N THR A 158 10.06 0.05 21.35
CA THR A 158 11.48 -0.20 21.08
C THR A 158 12.36 -0.09 22.33
N GLY A 159 11.76 0.09 23.52
CA GLY A 159 12.45 0.25 24.81
C GLY A 159 12.75 1.70 25.20
N GLY A 160 12.25 2.68 24.43
CA GLY A 160 12.41 4.10 24.71
C GLY A 160 11.30 4.94 24.09
N GLU A 161 10.93 4.63 22.84
CA GLU A 161 9.78 5.20 22.13
C GLU A 161 8.98 4.08 21.45
N ALA A 162 7.71 4.34 21.18
CA ALA A 162 6.82 3.39 20.54
C ALA A 162 6.32 3.90 19.18
N TYR A 163 6.20 2.98 18.24
CA TYR A 163 5.92 3.27 16.84
C TYR A 163 4.91 2.28 16.27
N CYS A 164 4.14 2.73 15.28
CA CYS A 164 3.24 1.82 14.59
C CYS A 164 4.03 0.76 13.83
N ALA A 165 3.59 -0.47 13.88
CA ALA A 165 4.24 -1.57 13.19
C ALA A 165 3.18 -2.46 12.52
N PRO A 166 3.57 -3.29 11.54
CA PRO A 166 2.71 -4.36 11.08
C PRO A 166 2.35 -5.27 12.26
N ARG A 167 1.12 -5.78 12.32
CA ARG A 167 0.69 -6.59 13.48
C ARG A 167 1.51 -7.87 13.68
N GLN A 168 1.91 -8.52 12.60
CA GLN A 168 2.81 -9.65 12.61
C GLN A 168 4.09 -9.27 11.87
N PRO A 169 5.29 -9.62 12.36
CA PRO A 169 5.56 -10.40 13.58
C PRO A 169 5.61 -9.58 14.89
N TYR A 170 5.34 -8.27 14.87
CA TYR A 170 5.71 -7.39 15.99
C TYR A 170 4.76 -7.43 17.20
N CYS A 171 3.45 -7.56 16.98
CA CYS A 171 2.42 -7.56 18.02
C CYS A 171 1.62 -8.87 18.03
N VAL A 172 2.33 -10.01 18.09
CA VAL A 172 1.71 -11.33 18.25
C VAL A 172 1.07 -11.40 19.65
N GLN A 173 -0.25 -11.31 19.72
CA GLN A 173 -1.02 -11.70 20.91
C GLN A 173 -1.66 -13.06 20.66
#